data_AF-A0A542ETM0-F1
#
_entry.id   AF-A0A542ETM0-F1
#
_cell.length_a   1.000
_cell.length_b   1.000
_cell.length_c   1.000
_cell.angle_alpha   90.00
_cell.angle_beta   90.00
_cell.angle_gamma   90.00
#
_symmetry.space_group_name_H-M   'P 1'
#
loop_
_entity.id
_entity.type
_entity.pdbx_description
1 polymer ?
#
loop_
_entity_poly.entity_id
_entity_poly.type
_entity_poly.pdbx_seq_one_letter_code
_entity_poly.pdbx_strand_id
1 'polypeptide(L)'
;MRIPLSVAGVLFLLYPALRPWEDESTTSGAAAAMGATAWVIAHLCAMIGFILVAVALLNVNRTAAIVFWIGAGLTLPYYGAEDFGLHAIAHQPNLLDLAEDVRYNPVAMTMFGVGLLTMAAGAIIVAIRRRTVPAILFAVGFGLFLPQFFGPPALRIGHGVLLAAACVWLAWSAKRVEKVPVPA
;
A
#
# COMPACT_ATOMS: atom_id res chain seq x y z
N MET A 1 -10.61 6.04 12.66
CA MET A 1 -9.73 6.79 11.73
C MET A 1 -8.31 7.00 12.27
N ARG A 2 -8.10 7.67 13.42
CA ARG A 2 -6.77 8.16 13.88
C ARG A 2 -5.66 7.10 13.92
N ILE A 3 -5.84 6.10 14.78
CA ILE A 3 -4.89 5.02 14.99
C ILE A 3 -4.72 4.19 13.71
N PRO A 4 -5.78 3.62 13.09
CA PRO A 4 -5.61 2.75 11.94
C PRO A 4 -4.95 3.45 10.76
N LEU A 5 -5.30 4.72 10.48
CA LEU A 5 -4.68 5.45 9.37
C LEU A 5 -3.21 5.80 9.65
N SER A 6 -2.88 6.20 10.88
CA SER A 6 -1.47 6.48 11.25
C SER A 6 -0.62 5.23 11.14
N VAL A 7 -1.11 4.09 11.66
CA VAL A 7 -0.43 2.80 11.58
C VAL A 7 -0.28 2.37 10.12
N ALA A 8 -1.34 2.47 9.31
CA ALA A 8 -1.27 2.15 7.89
C ALA A 8 -0.16 2.93 7.16
N GLY A 9 -0.08 4.25 7.41
CA GLY A 9 0.97 5.09 6.84
C GLY A 9 2.38 4.61 7.20
N VAL A 10 2.62 4.28 8.47
CA VAL A 10 3.90 3.73 8.92
C VAL A 10 4.19 2.38 8.26
N LEU A 11 3.22 1.49 8.16
CA LEU A 11 3.41 0.20 7.50
C LEU A 11 3.75 0.34 6.01
N PHE A 12 3.16 1.31 5.30
CA PHE A 12 3.54 1.58 3.91
C PHE A 12 4.96 2.12 3.75
N LEU A 13 5.53 2.78 4.77
CA LEU A 13 6.95 3.12 4.79
C LEU A 13 7.81 1.90 5.12
N LEU A 14 7.39 1.08 6.09
CA LEU A 14 8.14 -0.10 6.50
C LEU A 14 8.24 -1.15 5.38
N TYR A 15 7.24 -1.25 4.50
CA TYR A 15 7.30 -2.15 3.36
C TYR A 15 8.58 -1.97 2.50
N PRO A 16 8.79 -0.85 1.80
CA PRO A 16 10.01 -0.67 1.00
C PRO A 16 11.27 -0.47 1.84
N ALA A 17 11.16 -0.05 3.11
CA ALA A 17 12.31 0.16 3.98
C ALA A 17 12.90 -1.15 4.53
N LEU A 18 12.06 -2.16 4.78
CA LEU A 18 12.47 -3.48 5.27
C LEU A 18 12.66 -4.50 4.16
N ARG A 19 12.11 -4.24 2.96
CA ARG A 19 12.25 -5.14 1.81
C ARG A 19 13.74 -5.32 1.47
N PRO A 20 14.24 -6.57 1.39
CA PRO A 20 15.57 -6.84 0.87
C PRO A 20 15.69 -6.35 -0.58
N TRP A 21 16.69 -5.52 -0.85
CA TRP A 21 16.98 -5.00 -2.19
C TRP A 21 18.23 -5.70 -2.73
N GLU A 22 18.01 -6.79 -3.44
CA GLU A 22 19.04 -7.56 -4.15
C GLU A 22 18.80 -7.51 -5.66
N ASP A 23 19.77 -7.97 -6.45
CA ASP A 23 19.61 -8.12 -7.91
C ASP A 23 18.75 -9.35 -8.24
N GLU A 24 17.44 -9.13 -8.25
CA GLU A 24 16.42 -10.13 -8.60
C GLU A 24 16.48 -10.61 -10.06
N SER A 25 17.35 -10.05 -10.92
CA SER A 25 17.62 -10.60 -12.26
C SER A 25 18.57 -11.81 -12.23
N THR A 26 19.24 -12.03 -11.10
CA THR A 26 20.11 -13.18 -10.88
C THR A 26 19.43 -14.20 -9.96
N THR A 27 19.65 -15.49 -10.19
CA THR A 27 19.10 -16.54 -9.30
C THR A 27 19.56 -16.37 -7.86
N SER A 28 20.82 -16.00 -7.64
CA SER A 28 21.37 -15.78 -6.30
C SER A 28 20.74 -14.58 -5.59
N GLY A 29 20.55 -13.46 -6.29
CA GLY A 29 19.94 -12.26 -5.72
C GLY A 29 18.44 -12.45 -5.48
N ALA A 30 17.72 -13.08 -6.40
CA ALA A 30 16.32 -13.45 -6.22
C ALA A 30 16.13 -14.37 -5.00
N ALA A 31 16.97 -15.40 -4.85
CA ALA A 31 16.92 -16.31 -3.71
C ALA A 31 17.22 -15.58 -2.39
N ALA A 32 18.24 -14.72 -2.37
CA ALA A 32 18.63 -13.95 -1.18
C ALA A 32 17.52 -12.98 -0.74
N ALA A 33 16.85 -12.30 -1.69
CA ALA A 33 15.75 -11.41 -1.37
C ALA A 33 14.48 -12.15 -0.98
N MET A 34 13.95 -13.01 -1.85
CA MET A 34 12.65 -13.69 -1.67
C MET A 34 12.70 -14.70 -0.52
N GLY A 35 13.85 -15.32 -0.27
CA GLY A 35 14.05 -16.29 0.80
C GLY A 35 14.23 -15.68 2.19
N ALA A 36 14.38 -14.35 2.31
CA ALA A 36 14.61 -13.71 3.59
C ALA A 36 13.30 -13.52 4.39
N THR A 37 13.33 -13.69 5.71
CA THR A 37 12.18 -13.37 6.58
C THR A 37 11.74 -11.90 6.47
N ALA A 38 12.69 -11.00 6.17
CA ALA A 38 12.41 -9.59 5.94
C ALA A 38 11.51 -9.35 4.71
N TRP A 39 11.57 -10.23 3.70
CA TRP A 39 10.62 -10.22 2.58
C TRP A 39 9.18 -10.33 3.08
N VAL A 40 8.93 -11.33 3.92
CA VAL A 40 7.60 -11.64 4.44
C VAL A 40 7.07 -10.51 5.32
N ILE A 41 7.90 -10.04 6.25
CA ILE A 41 7.53 -8.92 7.13
C ILE A 41 7.20 -7.67 6.31
N ALA A 42 8.00 -7.36 5.29
CA ALA A 42 7.80 -6.21 4.43
C ALA A 42 6.45 -6.28 3.68
N HIS A 43 6.13 -7.41 3.05
CA HIS A 43 4.88 -7.56 2.31
C HIS A 43 3.65 -7.57 3.22
N LEU A 44 3.72 -8.22 4.38
CA LEU A 44 2.68 -8.13 5.41
C LEU A 44 2.41 -6.69 5.84
N CYS A 45 3.45 -5.84 5.96
CA CYS A 45 3.24 -4.42 6.25
C CYS A 45 2.35 -3.75 5.19
N ALA A 46 2.62 -3.97 3.91
CA ALA A 46 1.78 -3.42 2.84
C ALA A 46 0.34 -3.95 2.90
N MET A 47 0.18 -5.26 3.06
CA MET A 47 -1.14 -5.92 3.13
C MET A 47 -1.99 -5.38 4.29
N ILE A 48 -1.42 -5.34 5.49
CA ILE A 48 -2.08 -4.78 6.68
C ILE A 48 -2.36 -3.29 6.49
N GLY A 49 -1.44 -2.55 5.88
CA GLY A 49 -1.61 -1.15 5.53
C GLY A 49 -2.88 -0.90 4.71
N PHE A 50 -3.10 -1.67 3.63
CA PHE A 50 -4.32 -1.54 2.81
C PHE A 50 -5.60 -1.82 3.62
N ILE A 51 -5.60 -2.89 4.43
CA ILE A 51 -6.74 -3.25 5.28
C ILE A 51 -7.06 -2.11 6.26
N LEU A 52 -6.04 -1.57 6.93
CA LEU A 52 -6.21 -0.51 7.91
C LEU A 52 -6.70 0.80 7.29
N VAL A 53 -6.30 1.13 6.06
CA VAL A 53 -6.87 2.28 5.34
C VAL A 53 -8.37 2.08 5.12
N ALA A 54 -8.81 0.93 4.59
CA ALA A 54 -10.23 0.65 4.39
C ALA A 54 -11.04 0.83 5.69
N VAL A 55 -10.53 0.26 6.80
CA VAL A 55 -11.13 0.41 8.14
C VAL A 55 -11.14 1.87 8.60
N ALA A 56 -10.07 2.61 8.37
CA ALA A 56 -9.99 4.02 8.75
C ALA A 56 -11.02 4.87 7.99
N LEU A 57 -11.21 4.61 6.70
CA LEU A 57 -12.11 5.36 5.81
C LEU A 57 -13.59 5.16 6.14
N LEU A 58 -13.99 4.08 6.83
CA LEU A 58 -15.36 3.90 7.33
C LEU A 58 -15.82 5.08 8.21
N ASN A 59 -14.88 5.72 8.90
CA ASN A 59 -15.13 6.89 9.75
C ASN A 59 -15.04 8.24 9.01
N VAL A 60 -14.77 8.22 7.69
CA VAL A 60 -14.58 9.41 6.85
C VAL A 60 -15.68 9.50 5.81
N ASN A 61 -15.81 8.45 5.02
CA ASN A 61 -16.77 8.37 3.93
C ASN A 61 -16.99 6.89 3.56
N ARG A 62 -18.22 6.39 3.75
CA ARG A 62 -18.57 4.98 3.49
C ARG A 62 -18.32 4.58 2.03
N THR A 63 -18.63 5.44 1.07
CA THR A 63 -18.37 5.17 -0.36
C THR A 63 -16.87 5.03 -0.62
N ALA A 64 -16.05 5.96 -0.12
CA ALA A 64 -14.60 5.87 -0.25
C ALA A 64 -14.04 4.59 0.39
N ALA A 65 -14.57 4.20 1.56
CA ALA A 65 -14.19 2.98 2.25
C ALA A 65 -14.51 1.72 1.43
N ILE A 66 -15.73 1.62 0.86
CA ILE A 66 -16.14 0.49 0.03
C ILE A 66 -15.29 0.40 -1.24
N VAL A 67 -15.12 1.52 -1.94
CA VAL A 67 -14.29 1.58 -3.15
C VAL A 67 -12.86 1.15 -2.83
N PHE A 68 -12.27 1.71 -1.77
CA PHE A 68 -10.92 1.33 -1.35
C PHE A 68 -10.84 -0.15 -0.95
N TRP A 69 -11.84 -0.69 -0.23
CA TRP A 69 -11.88 -2.08 0.20
C TRP A 69 -11.96 -3.06 -0.97
N ILE A 70 -12.75 -2.76 -2.00
CA ILE A 70 -12.78 -3.53 -3.25
C ILE A 70 -11.40 -3.53 -3.91
N GLY A 71 -10.77 -2.35 -4.02
CA GLY A 71 -9.43 -2.24 -4.57
C GLY A 71 -8.39 -3.06 -3.80
N ALA A 72 -8.42 -2.98 -2.46
CA ALA A 72 -7.57 -3.80 -1.60
C ALA A 72 -7.85 -5.30 -1.81
N GLY A 73 -9.12 -5.71 -1.89
CA GLY A 73 -9.50 -7.11 -2.14
C GLY A 73 -8.98 -7.66 -3.47
N LEU A 74 -8.88 -6.82 -4.51
CA LEU A 74 -8.28 -7.19 -5.80
C LEU A 74 -6.74 -7.24 -5.76
N THR A 75 -6.12 -6.37 -4.95
CA THR A 75 -4.66 -6.26 -4.82
C THR A 75 -4.04 -7.33 -3.89
N LEU A 76 -4.72 -7.70 -2.81
CA LEU A 76 -4.18 -8.60 -1.78
C LEU A 76 -3.81 -10.01 -2.28
N PRO A 77 -4.53 -10.65 -3.22
CA PRO A 77 -4.12 -11.94 -3.78
C PRO A 77 -2.73 -11.90 -4.45
N TYR A 78 -2.43 -10.82 -5.18
CA TYR A 78 -1.12 -10.61 -5.80
C TYR A 78 -0.03 -10.48 -4.73
N TYR A 79 -0.27 -9.67 -3.70
CA TYR A 79 0.65 -9.54 -2.57
C TYR A 79 0.84 -10.86 -1.83
N GLY A 80 -0.20 -11.66 -1.63
CA GLY A 80 -0.07 -12.97 -0.97
C GLY A 80 0.75 -13.98 -1.78
N ALA A 81 0.64 -13.94 -3.12
CA ALA A 81 1.45 -14.76 -4.01
C ALA A 81 2.92 -14.31 -4.03
N GLU A 82 3.17 -13.00 -4.11
CA GLU A 82 4.52 -12.42 -3.96
C GLU A 82 5.13 -12.74 -2.60
N ASP A 83 4.36 -12.58 -1.52
CA ASP A 83 4.83 -12.74 -0.15
C ASP A 83 5.16 -14.21 0.14
N PHE A 84 4.13 -15.06 0.20
CA PHE A 84 4.28 -16.43 0.66
C PHE A 84 4.71 -17.37 -0.46
N GLY A 85 4.21 -17.14 -1.68
CA GLY A 85 4.50 -17.98 -2.84
C GLY A 85 5.97 -17.92 -3.21
N LEU A 86 6.50 -16.71 -3.47
CA LEU A 86 7.92 -16.55 -3.83
C LEU A 86 8.86 -16.97 -2.70
N HIS A 87 8.50 -16.67 -1.45
CA HIS A 87 9.29 -17.11 -0.31
C HIS A 87 9.41 -18.64 -0.22
N ALA A 88 8.31 -19.36 -0.46
CA ALA A 88 8.31 -20.83 -0.43
C ALA A 88 9.16 -21.46 -1.55
N ILE A 89 9.26 -20.80 -2.71
CA ILE A 89 10.02 -21.31 -3.86
C ILE A 89 11.42 -20.72 -3.99
N ALA A 90 11.86 -19.85 -3.06
CA ALA A 90 13.08 -19.05 -3.17
C ALA A 90 14.39 -19.84 -3.39
N HIS A 91 14.38 -21.17 -3.18
CA HIS A 91 15.55 -22.03 -3.35
C HIS A 91 15.37 -23.07 -4.48
N GLN A 92 14.32 -22.94 -5.29
CA GLN A 92 14.10 -23.82 -6.43
C GLN A 92 15.11 -23.53 -7.56
N PRO A 93 15.56 -24.57 -8.30
CA PRO A 93 16.55 -24.40 -9.37
C PRO A 93 16.03 -23.53 -10.53
N ASN A 94 14.72 -23.49 -10.76
CA ASN A 94 14.04 -22.68 -11.77
C ASN A 94 13.33 -21.44 -11.16
N LEU A 95 13.89 -20.86 -10.09
CA LEU A 95 13.29 -19.73 -9.35
C LEU A 95 12.86 -18.56 -10.26
N LEU A 96 13.70 -18.16 -11.21
CA LEU A 96 13.43 -16.98 -12.04
C LEU A 96 12.16 -17.17 -12.90
N ASP A 97 12.02 -18.34 -13.54
CA ASP A 97 10.84 -18.69 -14.34
C ASP A 97 9.58 -18.71 -13.46
N LEU A 98 9.65 -19.33 -12.29
CA LEU A 98 8.50 -19.40 -11.37
C LEU A 98 8.13 -18.01 -10.82
N ALA A 99 9.10 -17.15 -10.55
CA ALA A 99 8.86 -15.78 -10.11
C ALA A 99 8.21 -14.95 -11.22
N GLU A 100 8.63 -15.15 -12.47
CA GLU A 100 8.02 -14.53 -13.64
C GLU A 100 6.55 -14.97 -13.80
N ASP A 101 6.29 -16.28 -13.68
CA ASP A 101 4.92 -16.83 -13.75
C ASP A 101 3.99 -16.25 -12.67
N VAL A 102 4.48 -16.06 -11.45
CA VAL A 102 3.72 -15.43 -10.37
C VAL A 102 3.45 -13.94 -10.69
N ARG A 103 4.46 -13.21 -11.15
CA ARG A 103 4.41 -11.75 -11.34
C ARG A 103 3.63 -11.32 -12.55
N TYR A 104 3.78 -12.04 -13.64
CA TYR A 104 3.32 -11.64 -14.97
C TYR A 104 2.15 -12.47 -15.48
N ASN A 105 1.58 -13.33 -14.63
CA ASN A 105 0.28 -13.93 -14.91
C ASN A 105 -0.74 -12.84 -15.30
N PRO A 106 -1.38 -12.92 -16.49
CA PRO A 106 -2.24 -11.85 -16.99
C PRO A 106 -3.42 -11.51 -16.07
N VAL A 107 -3.99 -12.51 -15.39
CA VAL A 107 -5.10 -12.30 -14.46
C VAL A 107 -4.60 -11.62 -13.19
N ALA A 108 -3.47 -12.10 -12.64
CA ALA A 108 -2.87 -11.51 -11.44
C ALA A 108 -2.49 -10.03 -11.67
N MET A 109 -1.82 -9.73 -12.78
CA MET A 109 -1.48 -8.37 -13.21
C MET A 109 -2.71 -7.47 -13.37
N THR A 110 -3.76 -7.98 -14.00
CA THR A 110 -5.00 -7.22 -14.20
C THR A 110 -5.68 -6.92 -12.88
N MET A 111 -5.84 -7.92 -12.01
CA MET A 111 -6.43 -7.73 -10.68
C MET A 111 -5.62 -6.75 -9.84
N PHE A 112 -4.29 -6.88 -9.86
CA PHE A 112 -3.38 -5.99 -9.15
C PHE A 112 -3.51 -4.55 -9.62
N GLY A 113 -3.39 -4.31 -10.94
CA GLY A 113 -3.48 -2.98 -11.54
C GLY A 113 -4.84 -2.33 -11.32
N VAL A 114 -5.94 -3.05 -11.57
CA VAL A 114 -7.30 -2.56 -11.32
C VAL A 114 -7.51 -2.28 -9.83
N GLY A 115 -6.99 -3.14 -8.95
CA GLY A 115 -7.04 -2.95 -7.50
C GLY A 115 -6.38 -1.66 -7.04
N LEU A 116 -5.16 -1.39 -7.51
CA LEU A 116 -4.42 -0.15 -7.20
C LEU A 116 -5.15 1.10 -7.72
N LEU A 117 -5.64 1.07 -8.96
CA LEU A 117 -6.40 2.18 -9.54
C LEU A 117 -7.72 2.42 -8.77
N THR A 118 -8.37 1.35 -8.31
CA THR A 118 -9.61 1.44 -7.53
C THR A 118 -9.33 2.03 -6.14
N MET A 119 -8.23 1.65 -5.48
CA MET A 119 -7.81 2.30 -4.22
C MET A 119 -7.48 3.78 -4.42
N ALA A 120 -6.82 4.16 -5.53
CA ALA A 120 -6.58 5.56 -5.88
C ALA A 120 -7.90 6.33 -6.04
N ALA A 121 -8.90 5.76 -6.70
CA ALA A 121 -10.24 6.36 -6.79
C ALA A 121 -10.87 6.56 -5.41
N GLY A 122 -10.76 5.57 -4.51
CA GLY A 122 -11.18 5.69 -3.12
C GLY A 122 -10.52 6.87 -2.40
N ALA A 123 -9.20 7.04 -2.57
CA ALA A 123 -8.45 8.14 -1.99
C ALA A 123 -8.82 9.51 -2.60
N ILE A 124 -9.08 9.57 -3.91
CA ILE A 124 -9.55 10.80 -4.59
C ILE A 124 -10.92 11.22 -4.06
N ILE A 125 -11.84 10.27 -3.79
CA ILE A 125 -13.12 10.58 -3.14
C ILE A 125 -12.88 11.26 -1.78
N VAL A 126 -11.92 10.78 -0.98
CA VAL A 126 -11.55 11.43 0.29
C VAL A 126 -11.05 12.87 0.06
N ALA A 127 -10.18 13.08 -0.92
CA ALA A 127 -9.68 14.42 -1.27
C ALA A 127 -10.80 15.37 -1.68
N ILE A 128 -11.73 14.93 -2.54
CA ILE A 128 -12.87 15.73 -2.99
C ILE A 128 -13.79 16.12 -1.82
N ARG A 129 -14.00 15.20 -0.87
CA ARG A 129 -14.89 15.43 0.29
C ARG A 129 -14.27 16.27 1.38
N ARG A 130 -12.96 16.12 1.63
CA ARG A 130 -12.27 16.84 2.70
C ARG A 130 -11.70 18.17 2.24
N ARG A 131 -11.25 18.27 0.99
CA ARG A 131 -10.62 19.47 0.40
C ARG A 131 -9.52 20.08 1.27
N THR A 132 -8.75 19.22 1.94
CA THR A 132 -7.62 19.63 2.78
C THR A 132 -6.32 19.15 2.13
N VAL A 133 -5.23 19.88 2.37
CA VAL A 133 -3.87 19.49 1.94
C VAL A 133 -3.54 18.03 2.30
N PRO A 134 -3.72 17.54 3.55
CA PRO A 134 -3.45 16.13 3.86
C PRO A 134 -4.31 15.14 3.08
N ALA A 135 -5.57 15.46 2.76
CA ALA A 135 -6.41 14.58 1.95
C ALA A 135 -5.97 14.53 0.49
N ILE A 136 -5.48 15.66 -0.05
CA ILE A 136 -4.90 15.71 -1.39
C ILE A 136 -3.60 14.90 -1.44
N LEU A 137 -2.69 15.08 -0.46
CA LEU A 137 -1.46 14.30 -0.39
C LEU A 137 -1.73 12.80 -0.24
N PHE A 138 -2.78 12.42 0.49
CA PHE A 138 -3.23 11.03 0.58
C PHE A 138 -3.67 10.47 -0.78
N ALA A 139 -4.46 11.24 -1.54
CA ALA A 139 -4.85 10.87 -2.89
C ALA A 139 -3.66 10.81 -3.87
N VAL A 140 -2.71 11.74 -3.77
CA VAL A 140 -1.47 11.72 -4.56
C VAL A 140 -0.65 10.47 -4.23
N GLY A 141 -0.47 10.14 -2.94
CA GLY A 141 0.22 8.94 -2.51
C GLY A 141 -0.38 7.67 -3.11
N PHE A 142 -1.71 7.50 -3.06
CA PHE A 142 -2.36 6.35 -3.68
C PHE A 142 -2.38 6.40 -5.22
N GLY A 143 -2.45 7.59 -5.84
CA GLY A 143 -2.33 7.74 -7.29
C GLY A 143 -0.94 7.37 -7.82
N LEU A 144 0.12 7.61 -7.02
CA LEU A 144 1.50 7.27 -7.34
C LEU A 144 1.88 5.82 -6.98
N PHE A 145 0.96 5.05 -6.38
CA PHE A 145 1.24 3.69 -5.91
C PHE A 145 1.55 2.72 -7.06
N LEU A 146 0.90 2.85 -8.21
CA LEU A 146 1.24 2.06 -9.39
C LEU A 146 2.56 2.54 -10.03
N PRO A 147 2.75 3.84 -10.34
CA PRO A 147 4.00 4.35 -10.90
C PRO A 147 5.27 4.00 -10.11
N GLN A 148 5.22 3.99 -8.77
CA GLN A 148 6.42 3.76 -7.95
C GLN A 148 7.05 2.38 -8.15
N PHE A 149 6.27 1.37 -8.58
CA PHE A 149 6.82 0.03 -8.87
C PHE A 149 7.82 0.03 -10.02
N PHE A 150 7.81 1.04 -10.89
CA PHE A 150 8.76 1.17 -12.00
C PHE A 150 10.00 1.98 -11.61
N GLY A 151 10.09 2.45 -10.36
CA GLY A 151 11.22 3.22 -9.85
C GLY A 151 12.24 2.39 -9.06
N PRO A 152 13.45 2.93 -8.85
CA PRO A 152 14.50 2.31 -8.03
C PRO A 152 14.12 2.30 -6.53
N PRO A 153 14.85 1.56 -5.68
CA PRO A 153 14.56 1.45 -4.25
C PRO A 153 14.35 2.79 -3.54
N ALA A 154 15.19 3.78 -3.82
CA ALA A 154 15.08 5.12 -3.23
C ALA A 154 13.74 5.81 -3.53
N LEU A 155 13.21 5.63 -4.75
CA LEU A 155 11.90 6.18 -5.14
C LEU A 155 10.77 5.50 -4.36
N ARG A 156 10.82 4.17 -4.23
CA ARG A 156 9.82 3.38 -3.51
C ARG A 156 9.79 3.71 -2.02
N ILE A 157 10.97 3.89 -1.41
CA ILE A 157 11.10 4.36 -0.02
C ILE A 157 10.54 5.79 0.11
N GLY A 158 10.88 6.69 -0.82
CA GLY A 158 10.35 8.06 -0.84
C GLY A 158 8.82 8.12 -0.97
N HIS A 159 8.24 7.23 -1.77
CA HIS A 159 6.78 7.05 -1.85
C HIS A 159 6.19 6.56 -0.52
N GLY A 160 6.85 5.62 0.15
CA GLY A 160 6.49 5.20 1.51
C GLY A 160 6.51 6.36 2.52
N VAL A 161 7.51 7.24 2.46
CA VAL A 161 7.58 8.46 3.30
C VAL A 161 6.41 9.39 3.01
N LEU A 162 6.07 9.62 1.74
CA LEU A 162 4.91 10.41 1.34
C LEU A 162 3.61 9.83 1.93
N LEU A 163 3.39 8.52 1.81
CA LEU A 163 2.21 7.87 2.37
C LEU A 163 2.17 7.96 3.90
N ALA A 164 3.29 7.75 4.58
CA ALA A 164 3.36 7.91 6.03
C ALA A 164 2.97 9.33 6.46
N ALA A 165 3.57 10.35 5.85
CA ALA A 165 3.28 11.75 6.14
C ALA A 165 1.80 12.10 5.84
N ALA A 166 1.29 11.69 4.68
CA ALA A 166 -0.08 11.96 4.27
C ALA A 166 -1.11 11.29 5.20
N CYS A 167 -0.92 10.00 5.49
CA CYS A 167 -1.80 9.23 6.37
C CYS A 167 -1.81 9.79 7.79
N VAL A 168 -0.64 10.02 8.40
CA VAL A 168 -0.54 10.58 9.75
C VAL A 168 -1.16 11.97 9.78
N TRP A 169 -0.79 12.87 8.87
CA TRP A 169 -1.34 14.22 8.87
C TRP A 169 -2.87 14.22 8.66
N LEU A 170 -3.39 13.37 7.75
CA LEU A 170 -4.83 13.22 7.56
C LEU A 170 -5.53 12.69 8.83
N ALA A 171 -4.92 11.73 9.51
CA ALA A 171 -5.48 11.14 10.73
C ALA A 171 -5.66 12.19 11.85
N TRP A 172 -4.71 13.13 11.95
CA TRP A 172 -4.66 14.12 13.04
C TRP A 172 -5.26 15.48 12.67
N SER A 173 -5.47 15.79 11.39
CA SER A 173 -6.10 17.04 10.93
C SER A 173 -7.62 17.13 11.22
N ALA A 174 -8.25 16.07 11.72
CA ALA A 174 -9.68 16.02 12.00
C ALA A 174 -10.13 16.72 13.31
N LYS A 175 -9.32 17.61 13.91
CA LYS A 175 -9.74 18.41 15.08
C LYS A 175 -9.43 19.89 14.87
N ARG A 176 -10.48 20.67 14.58
CA ARG A 176 -10.73 22.05 15.05
C ARG A 176 -12.11 22.52 14.55
N VAL A 177 -13.18 21.92 15.07
CA VAL A 177 -14.47 22.63 15.19
C VAL A 177 -15.14 22.15 16.46
N GLU A 178 -14.88 22.86 17.55
CA GLU A 178 -15.86 22.95 18.63
C GLU A 178 -16.42 24.35 18.50
N LYS A 179 -17.59 24.49 17.86
CA LYS A 179 -18.37 25.71 18.04
C LYS A 179 -18.93 25.59 19.45
N VAL A 180 -18.32 26.31 20.39
CA VAL A 180 -18.92 26.57 21.70
C VAL A 180 -20.32 27.14 21.43
N PRO A 181 -21.40 26.56 21.97
CA PRO A 181 -22.72 27.17 21.88
C PRO A 181 -22.64 28.56 22.50
N VAL A 182 -22.98 29.60 21.74
CA VAL A 182 -23.22 30.92 22.32
C VAL A 182 -24.56 30.83 23.04
N PRO A 183 -24.63 31.00 24.38
CA PRO A 183 -25.90 31.09 25.07
C PRO A 183 -26.69 32.31 24.58
N ALA A 184 -28.00 32.13 24.40
CA ALA A 184 -28.94 33.16 23.95
C ALA A 184 -29.13 34.27 24.98
#